data_AF-A0A231QZ40-F1
#
_entry.id   AF-A0A231QZ40-F1
#
_cell.length_a   1.000
_cell.length_b   1.000
_cell.length_c   1.000
_cell.angle_alpha   90.00
_cell.angle_beta   90.00
_cell.angle_gamma   90.00
#
_symmetry.space_group_name_H-M   'P 1'
#
loop_
_entity.id
_entity.type
_entity.pdbx_description
1 polymer ?
#
loop_
_entity_poly.entity_id
_entity_poly.type
_entity_poly.pdbx_seq_one_letter_code
_entity_poly.pdbx_strand_id
1 'polypeptide(L)' 'MPCIVGNVKILSVGGSGVVQFGDAIQISPSSTSKTYAGAGSFLTGDLSRTNNAISATNTNDPDVVDSNTNSIDTAGVV' A
#
# COMPACT_ATOMS: atom_id res chain seq x y z
N MET A 1 -5.75 -11.80 26.17
CA MET A 1 -6.26 -13.19 26.10
C MET A 1 -5.20 -14.07 25.48
N PRO A 2 -5.07 -15.35 25.89
CA PRO A 2 -4.12 -16.27 25.27
C PRO A 2 -4.52 -16.54 23.82
N CYS A 3 -3.53 -16.50 22.93
CA CYS A 3 -3.68 -16.77 21.51
C CYS A 3 -2.82 -17.99 21.15
N ILE A 4 -3.43 -19.04 20.61
CA ILE A 4 -2.74 -20.20 20.04
C ILE A 4 -3.00 -20.19 18.55
N VAL A 5 -1.92 -20.16 17.78
CA VAL A 5 -1.95 -20.14 16.32
C VAL A 5 -1.25 -21.39 15.82
N GLY A 6 -1.90 -22.11 14.90
CA GLY A 6 -1.32 -23.26 14.20
C GLY A 6 -0.33 -22.86 13.11
N ASN A 7 -0.20 -23.68 12.08
CA ASN A 7 0.59 -23.34 10.90
C ASN A 7 -0.10 -22.26 10.06
N VAL A 8 0.56 -21.12 9.86
CA VAL A 8 0.06 -20.03 9.01
C VAL A 8 1.09 -19.72 7.93
N LYS A 9 0.62 -19.62 6.68
CA LYS A 9 1.42 -19.15 5.56
C LYS A 9 0.79 -17.87 5.01
N ILE A 10 1.47 -16.76 5.19
CA ILE A 10 1.08 -15.46 4.65
C ILE A 10 1.88 -15.25 3.36
N LEU A 11 1.20 -15.12 2.23
CA LEU A 11 1.87 -14.97 0.93
C LEU A 11 2.23 -13.52 0.62
N SER A 12 1.39 -12.57 1.01
CA SER A 12 1.68 -11.14 0.92
C SER A 12 0.71 -10.35 1.81
N VAL A 13 1.20 -9.24 2.34
CA VAL A 13 0.42 -8.24 3.10
C VAL A 13 0.74 -6.89 2.46
N GLY A 14 -0.20 -6.32 1.71
CA GLY A 14 0.02 -5.11 0.92
C GLY A 14 -0.22 -3.82 1.70
N GLY A 15 0.32 -2.70 1.22
CA GLY A 15 0.00 -1.30 1.57
C GLY A 15 -0.12 -1.00 3.08
N SER A 16 -1.33 -1.17 3.62
CA SER A 16 -1.73 -0.90 5.01
C SER A 16 -2.20 -2.16 5.75
N GLY A 17 -1.66 -3.33 5.39
CA GLY A 17 -2.11 -4.59 5.95
C GLY A 17 -1.46 -4.90 7.30
N VAL A 18 -2.27 -5.28 8.28
CA VAL A 18 -1.79 -5.79 9.57
C VAL A 18 -2.34 -7.19 9.78
N VAL A 19 -1.45 -8.12 10.09
CA VAL A 19 -1.83 -9.48 10.50
C VAL A 19 -1.57 -9.59 12.00
N GLN A 20 -2.64 -9.54 12.79
CA GLN A 20 -2.57 -9.61 14.24
C GLN A 20 -3.33 -10.84 14.75
N PHE A 21 -2.64 -11.62 15.57
CA PHE A 21 -3.23 -12.75 16.28
C PHE A 21 -3.22 -12.45 17.78
N GLY A 22 -4.36 -12.68 18.43
CA GLY A 22 -4.60 -12.27 19.81
C GLY A 22 -5.23 -10.88 19.90
N ASP A 23 -5.25 -10.32 21.11
CA ASP A 23 -5.99 -9.09 21.36
C ASP A 23 -5.21 -7.87 20.86
N ALA A 24 -5.93 -6.93 20.25
CA ALA A 24 -5.42 -5.61 19.90
C ALA A 24 -6.41 -4.56 20.42
N ILE A 25 -5.90 -3.61 21.20
CA ILE A 25 -6.71 -2.50 21.72
C ILE A 25 -6.95 -1.47 20.62
N GLN A 26 -5.95 -1.25 19.76
CA GLN A 26 -6.12 -0.40 18.60
C GLN A 26 -5.09 -0.72 17.52
N ILE A 27 -5.55 -0.77 16.27
CA ILE A 27 -4.70 -0.89 15.08
C ILE A 27 -5.18 0.16 14.09
N SER A 28 -4.32 1.11 13.72
CA SER A 28 -4.65 2.19 12.79
C SER A 28 -3.65 2.21 11.65
N PRO A 29 -3.71 1.24 10.72
CA PRO A 29 -2.76 1.21 9.63
C PRO A 29 -3.20 2.27 8.61
N SER A 30 -2.27 3.15 8.22
CA SER A 30 -2.50 4.10 7.14
C SER A 30 -1.52 3.85 6.01
N SER A 31 -2.01 3.96 4.77
CA SER A 31 -1.20 3.86 3.57
C SER A 31 -1.67 4.89 2.57
N THR A 32 -0.73 5.68 2.07
CA THR A 32 -0.90 6.53 0.89
C THR A 32 0.02 6.02 -0.19
N SER A 33 -0.51 5.75 -1.38
CA SER A 33 0.32 5.43 -2.54
C SER A 33 0.02 6.41 -3.65
N LYS A 34 1.10 6.94 -4.25
CA LYS A 34 1.01 7.64 -5.52
C LYS A 34 1.95 7.03 -6.52
N THR A 35 1.38 6.83 -7.68
CA THR A 35 1.95 5.93 -8.65
C THR A 35 1.70 6.51 -10.02
N TYR A 36 2.78 6.93 -10.67
CA TYR A 36 2.78 7.36 -12.06
C TYR A 36 3.49 6.29 -12.88
N ALA A 37 2.86 5.84 -13.95
CA ALA A 37 3.40 4.81 -14.83
C ALA A 37 3.55 5.32 -16.25
N GLY A 38 4.70 5.03 -16.85
CA GLY A 38 4.94 5.21 -18.28
C GLY A 38 4.59 3.97 -19.10
N ALA A 39 4.88 4.05 -20.40
CA ALA A 39 4.67 2.93 -21.31
C ALA A 39 5.44 1.69 -20.81
N GLY A 40 4.76 0.53 -20.74
CA GLY A 40 5.31 -0.74 -20.25
C GLY A 40 5.53 -0.86 -18.73
N SER A 41 4.88 -0.03 -17.91
CA SER A 41 4.91 -0.18 -16.45
C SER A 41 3.88 -1.20 -15.93
N PHE A 42 4.06 -1.66 -14.68
CA PHE A 42 3.22 -2.62 -13.93
C PHE A 42 2.99 -3.99 -14.57
N LEU A 43 3.89 -4.44 -15.44
CA LEU A 43 3.84 -5.80 -15.96
C LEU A 43 4.26 -6.78 -14.85
N THR A 44 3.33 -7.63 -14.44
CA THR A 44 3.55 -8.66 -13.41
C THR A 44 3.32 -10.03 -14.03
N GLY A 45 4.31 -10.92 -13.99
CA GLY A 45 4.27 -12.27 -14.58
C GLY A 45 5.49 -12.60 -15.45
N ASP A 46 5.66 -13.87 -15.84
CA ASP A 46 6.74 -14.33 -16.73
C ASP A 46 6.34 -14.17 -18.21
N LEU A 47 7.32 -13.89 -19.09
CA LEU A 47 7.17 -13.62 -20.54
C LEU A 47 6.43 -12.32 -20.95
N SER A 48 6.43 -11.27 -20.11
CA SER A 48 5.89 -9.96 -20.52
C SER A 48 6.77 -9.29 -21.59
N ARG A 49 6.29 -9.25 -22.83
CA ARG A 49 6.91 -8.52 -23.96
C ARG A 49 6.19 -7.20 -24.16
N THR A 50 6.89 -6.09 -23.96
CA THR A 50 6.32 -4.76 -24.18
C THR A 50 7.15 -3.95 -25.17
N ASN A 51 6.52 -3.56 -26.28
CA ASN A 51 7.11 -2.75 -27.33
C ASN A 51 6.57 -1.32 -27.18
N ASN A 52 7.37 -0.42 -26.61
CA ASN A 52 7.01 0.98 -26.45
C ASN A 52 7.75 1.82 -27.50
N ALA A 53 7.05 2.70 -28.21
CA ALA A 53 7.66 3.56 -29.22
C ALA A 53 8.11 4.92 -28.65
N ILE A 54 7.22 5.63 -27.94
CA ILE A 54 7.50 6.92 -27.29
C ILE A 54 6.74 6.91 -25.96
N SER A 55 7.37 7.33 -24.86
CA SER A 55 6.73 7.45 -23.54
C SER A 55 6.97 8.85 -22.97
N ALA A 56 5.90 9.53 -22.56
CA ALA A 56 5.97 10.80 -21.83
C ALA A 56 5.06 10.69 -20.60
N THR A 57 5.65 10.37 -19.45
CA THR A 57 4.95 10.34 -18.16
C THR A 57 5.06 11.71 -17.54
N ASN A 58 4.19 12.64 -17.94
CA ASN A 58 4.21 14.00 -17.39
C ASN A 58 3.43 14.03 -16.06
N THR A 59 4.13 14.09 -14.94
CA THR A 59 3.59 14.14 -13.59
C THR A 59 3.59 15.58 -13.08
N ASN A 60 3.08 16.51 -13.89
CA ASN A 60 3.04 17.92 -13.53
C ASN A 60 1.93 18.13 -12.50
N ASP A 61 2.32 18.15 -11.23
CA ASP A 61 1.45 18.32 -10.07
C ASP A 61 1.58 19.74 -9.51
N PRO A 62 0.58 20.63 -9.69
CA PRO A 62 0.64 22.00 -9.17
C PRO A 62 0.05 22.16 -7.76
N ASP A 63 -0.15 21.07 -6.98
CA ASP A 63 -0.49 21.16 -5.56
C ASP A 63 0.71 20.83 -4.65
N VAL A 64 0.70 21.35 -3.41
CA VAL A 64 1.79 21.16 -2.42
C VAL A 64 1.58 19.89 -1.58
N VAL A 65 0.39 19.29 -1.62
CA VAL A 65 -0.09 18.30 -0.65
C VAL A 65 -0.87 17.18 -1.36
N ASP A 66 -0.11 16.30 -1.97
CA ASP A 66 -0.70 15.28 -2.83
C ASP A 66 -0.91 13.95 -2.01
N SER A 67 -0.13 13.67 -0.94
CA SER A 67 -0.22 12.41 -0.13
C SER A 67 -0.29 12.65 1.38
N ASN A 68 -1.33 13.33 1.87
CA ASN A 68 -1.48 13.47 3.32
C ASN A 68 -2.32 12.36 3.93
N THR A 69 -1.65 11.44 4.63
CA THR A 69 -2.27 10.78 5.79
C THR A 69 -2.39 11.82 6.90
N ASN A 70 -3.43 12.65 6.86
CA ASN A 70 -3.80 13.47 8.01
C ASN A 70 -4.43 12.55 9.06
N SER A 71 -3.60 11.81 9.79
CA SER A 71 -4.00 11.12 11.01
C SER A 71 -4.11 12.15 12.14
N ILE A 72 -5.15 13.00 12.10
CA ILE A 72 -5.48 13.91 13.23
C ILE A 72 -6.81 13.57 13.88
N ASP A 73 -7.42 12.41 13.58
CA ASP A 73 -8.74 12.08 14.13
C ASP A 73 -8.64 10.86 15.07
N THR A 74 -8.38 11.13 16.34
CA THR A 74 -8.95 10.38 17.48
C THR A 74 -8.61 8.88 17.57
N ALA A 75 -7.44 8.49 17.08
CA ALA A 75 -6.85 7.16 17.26
C ALA A 75 -6.12 7.02 18.62
N GLY A 76 -6.60 7.69 19.67
CA GLY A 76 -5.91 7.77 20.95
C GLY A 76 -6.70 8.43 22.08
N VAL A 77 -8.02 8.55 21.94
CA VAL A 77 -8.88 8.78 23.11
C VAL A 77 -9.36 7.41 23.55
N VAL A 78 -8.92 7.05 24.77
CA VAL A 78 -9.20 5.81 25.51
C VAL A 78 -10.61 5.29 25.30
#